data_AF-A0A7C9KJ28-F1
#
_entry.id   AF-A0A7C9KJ28-F1
#
_cell.length_a   1.000
_cell.length_b   1.000
_cell.length_c   1.000
_cell.angle_alpha   90.00
_cell.angle_beta   90.00
_cell.angle_gamma   90.00
#
_symmetry.space_group_name_H-M   'P 1'
#
loop_
_entity.id
_entity.type
_entity.pdbx_description
1 polymer ?
#
loop_
_entity_poly.entity_id
_entity_poly.type
_entity_poly.pdbx_seq_one_letter_code
_entity_poly.pdbx_strand_id
1 'polypeptide(L)'
;MTYVESFDGQQNPPPYFFPKVSVNACVLKATQDNLQRWCNTFLNLGNGHRFKPLVPFVYVGISHYPKMFCAGHENMGYAIQDEYFVMVPLVHYRNFFNLWIPVGLTWGFPFIGVTNGTSAISGQTVIGFPKMVGSITRTTMSGGAFHGEVEMPGFPVFDSNTQQRQMPIIAMRTDAPLQQSAPTGPVSGAAPAATLSFPWSLLHAGTGITDIEDEILEFLDDLIPGLYSTTVLKQIRDAEDPTQACFQSLVSAQWQIDDPLSSIEFSGGEVDVFDNASVDIIATLGLADGTAIPPPSVISAPTPDAGGPLAPAVAAPRSERFKALAAFEMQVDIHFGDLRNLGL
;
A
#
# COMPACT_ATOMS: atom_id res chain seq x y z
N MET A 1 4.88 -12.37 -27.97
CA MET A 1 4.10 -11.42 -28.78
C MET A 1 4.56 -10.02 -28.40
N THR A 2 4.67 -9.10 -29.36
CA THR A 2 5.03 -7.70 -29.09
C THR A 2 3.79 -6.95 -28.58
N TYR A 3 3.95 -6.09 -27.57
CA TYR A 3 2.86 -5.20 -27.14
C TYR A 3 2.55 -4.18 -28.24
N VAL A 4 1.26 -3.99 -28.54
CA VAL A 4 0.81 -3.03 -29.55
C VAL A 4 0.26 -1.82 -28.82
N GLU A 5 0.97 -0.70 -28.91
CA GLU A 5 0.58 0.54 -28.25
C GLU A 5 -0.66 1.15 -28.92
N SER A 6 -1.58 1.65 -28.09
CA SER A 6 -2.76 2.40 -28.54
C SER A 6 -2.57 3.87 -28.20
N PHE A 7 -2.98 4.77 -29.10
CA PHE A 7 -2.76 6.21 -28.92
C PHE A 7 -3.56 6.81 -27.74
N ASP A 8 -4.67 6.18 -27.39
CA ASP A 8 -5.53 6.47 -26.23
C ASP A 8 -5.29 5.50 -25.06
N GLY A 9 -4.18 4.76 -25.11
CA GLY A 9 -3.80 3.78 -24.12
C GLY A 9 -3.56 4.42 -22.75
N GLN A 10 -4.13 3.80 -21.71
CA GLN A 10 -3.92 4.19 -20.32
C GLN A 10 -2.91 3.27 -19.60
N GLN A 11 -2.14 2.48 -20.36
CA GLN A 11 -1.16 1.51 -19.87
C GLN A 11 0.25 2.05 -20.11
N ASN A 12 0.60 3.15 -19.44
CA ASN A 12 1.86 3.81 -19.66
C ASN A 12 3.03 2.88 -19.28
N PRO A 13 4.09 2.78 -20.09
CA PRO A 13 5.21 1.89 -19.81
C PRO A 13 6.13 2.45 -18.71
N PRO A 14 6.77 1.59 -17.89
CA PRO A 14 7.89 2.00 -17.05
C PRO A 14 9.12 2.33 -17.91
N PRO A 15 10.16 3.00 -17.35
CA PRO A 15 10.27 3.45 -15.96
C PRO A 15 9.41 4.69 -15.67
N TYR A 16 8.83 4.74 -14.47
CA TYR A 16 8.13 5.90 -13.93
C TYR A 16 9.04 6.73 -13.04
N PHE A 17 8.86 8.05 -13.08
CA PHE A 17 9.51 8.98 -12.17
C PHE A 17 8.48 9.92 -11.54
N PHE A 18 8.60 10.07 -10.23
CA PHE A 18 7.70 10.82 -9.37
C PHE A 18 8.50 11.81 -8.52
N PRO A 19 8.78 13.03 -9.00
CA PRO A 19 9.48 14.01 -8.19
C PRO A 19 8.56 14.60 -7.13
N LYS A 20 9.13 14.87 -5.95
CA LYS A 20 8.55 15.60 -4.81
C LYS A 20 7.25 14.99 -4.29
N VAL A 21 7.21 13.66 -4.23
CA VAL A 21 6.09 12.93 -3.63
C VAL A 21 6.05 13.24 -2.14
N SER A 22 4.93 13.76 -1.65
CA SER A 22 4.70 13.91 -0.21
C SER A 22 3.92 12.71 0.31
N VAL A 23 4.41 11.99 1.31
CA VAL A 23 3.74 10.83 1.91
C VAL A 23 3.41 11.15 3.36
N ASN A 24 2.14 11.09 3.74
CA ASN A 24 1.70 11.14 5.13
C ASN A 24 1.30 9.72 5.52
N ALA A 25 1.89 9.16 6.57
CA ALA A 25 1.62 7.77 6.95
C ALA A 25 1.59 7.55 8.45
N CYS A 26 0.78 6.56 8.85
CA CYS A 26 0.62 6.06 10.20
C CYS A 26 0.98 4.58 10.25
N VAL A 27 1.59 4.16 11.35
CA VAL A 27 1.88 2.75 11.63
C VAL A 27 0.78 2.18 12.52
N LEU A 28 0.08 1.16 12.04
CA LEU A 28 -0.99 0.51 12.78
C LEU A 28 -0.60 -0.91 13.16
N LYS A 29 -0.96 -1.31 14.39
CA LYS A 29 -0.82 -2.69 14.83
C LYS A 29 -1.75 -3.61 14.04
N ALA A 30 -1.25 -4.77 13.65
CA ALA A 30 -1.95 -5.81 12.93
C ALA A 30 -1.72 -7.17 13.62
N THR A 31 -2.39 -8.22 13.17
CA THR A 31 -2.08 -9.58 13.64
C THR A 31 -1.21 -10.32 12.62
N GLN A 32 -0.12 -10.94 13.12
CA GLN A 32 0.79 -11.73 12.28
C GLN A 32 0.03 -12.81 11.49
N ASP A 33 -0.96 -13.45 12.11
CA ASP A 33 -1.76 -14.51 11.48
C ASP A 33 -2.60 -13.99 10.31
N ASN A 34 -3.21 -12.80 10.41
CA ASN A 34 -4.00 -12.23 9.34
C ASN A 34 -3.11 -11.77 8.18
N LEU A 35 -1.97 -11.14 8.49
CA LEU A 35 -0.97 -10.78 7.48
C LEU A 35 -0.42 -12.03 6.77
N GLN A 36 -0.11 -13.09 7.50
CA GLN A 36 0.37 -14.35 6.90
C GLN A 36 -0.72 -15.02 6.07
N ARG A 37 -1.99 -14.97 6.51
CA ARG A 37 -3.14 -15.46 5.75
C ARG A 37 -3.28 -14.69 4.44
N TRP A 38 -3.17 -13.37 4.47
CA TRP A 38 -3.16 -12.54 3.26
C TRP A 38 -2.01 -12.94 2.31
N CYS A 39 -0.78 -13.09 2.81
CA CYS A 39 0.33 -13.61 2.01
C CYS A 39 0.01 -14.97 1.39
N ASN A 40 -0.62 -15.89 2.13
CA ASN A 40 -0.99 -17.20 1.61
C ASN A 40 -2.07 -17.14 0.53
N THR A 41 -3.03 -16.22 0.66
CA THR A 41 -4.11 -16.04 -0.31
C THR A 41 -3.63 -15.38 -1.60
N PHE A 42 -2.71 -14.44 -1.54
CA PHE A 42 -2.35 -13.61 -2.69
C PHE A 42 -0.92 -13.81 -3.21
N LEU A 43 0.04 -14.15 -2.35
CA LEU A 43 1.46 -14.16 -2.72
C LEU A 43 2.10 -15.54 -2.74
N ASN A 44 1.65 -16.49 -1.91
CA ASN A 44 2.23 -17.83 -1.80
C ASN A 44 1.45 -18.86 -2.64
N LEU A 45 1.23 -18.53 -3.92
CA LEU A 45 0.37 -19.32 -4.81
C LEU A 45 1.06 -20.52 -5.46
N GLY A 46 2.41 -20.56 -5.49
CA GLY A 46 3.17 -21.68 -6.03
C GLY A 46 4.35 -22.08 -5.16
N ASN A 47 5.30 -22.81 -5.76
CA ASN A 47 6.35 -23.54 -5.03
C ASN A 47 7.72 -22.85 -5.07
N GLY A 48 7.90 -21.83 -5.91
CA GLY A 48 9.19 -21.15 -6.09
C GLY A 48 9.44 -20.04 -5.08
N HIS A 49 8.37 -19.42 -4.60
CA HIS A 49 8.42 -18.22 -3.77
C HIS A 49 7.58 -18.38 -2.51
N ARG A 50 8.05 -17.74 -1.42
CA ARG A 50 7.29 -17.65 -0.18
C ARG A 50 7.52 -16.28 0.45
N PHE A 51 6.44 -15.67 0.93
CA PHE A 51 6.43 -14.38 1.58
C PHE A 51 5.88 -14.54 3.00
N LYS A 52 6.57 -13.90 3.93
CA LYS A 52 6.17 -13.84 5.35
C LYS A 52 6.16 -12.39 5.80
N PRO A 53 5.16 -11.95 6.59
CA PRO A 53 5.21 -10.63 7.21
C PRO A 53 6.43 -10.55 8.11
N LEU A 54 7.20 -9.48 7.95
CA LEU A 54 8.41 -9.21 8.74
C LEU A 54 8.03 -8.89 10.21
N VAL A 55 6.90 -8.20 10.39
CA VAL A 55 6.46 -7.59 11.65
C VAL A 55 4.93 -7.51 11.70
N PRO A 56 4.33 -7.49 12.89
CA PRO A 56 2.87 -7.47 13.07
C PRO A 56 2.29 -6.05 13.02
N PHE A 57 2.69 -5.27 12.02
CA PHE A 57 2.13 -3.94 11.76
C PHE A 57 2.00 -3.67 10.27
N VAL A 58 1.22 -2.66 9.94
CA VAL A 58 1.04 -2.16 8.57
C VAL A 58 1.24 -0.66 8.54
N TYR A 59 1.62 -0.16 7.38
CA TYR A 59 1.60 1.26 7.09
C TYR A 59 0.31 1.60 6.40
N VAL A 60 -0.36 2.64 6.87
CA VAL A 60 -1.47 3.27 6.18
C VAL A 60 -1.01 4.67 5.79
N GLY A 61 -1.12 5.03 4.51
CA GLY A 61 -0.63 6.32 4.04
C GLY A 61 -1.49 6.97 2.99
N ILE A 62 -1.32 8.29 2.86
CA ILE A 62 -1.84 9.13 1.78
C ILE A 62 -0.66 9.89 1.15
N SER A 63 -0.46 9.70 -0.15
CA SER A 63 0.61 10.32 -0.93
C SER A 63 0.09 11.38 -1.90
N HIS A 64 0.89 12.43 -2.14
CA HIS A 64 0.72 13.36 -3.26
C HIS A 64 1.74 13.04 -4.30
N TYR A 65 1.32 13.01 -5.55
CA TYR A 65 2.19 12.99 -6.69
C TYR A 65 1.96 14.29 -7.46
N PRO A 66 2.76 15.34 -7.22
CA PRO A 66 2.59 16.61 -7.92
C PRO A 66 2.96 16.48 -9.41
N LYS A 67 3.71 15.42 -9.76
CA LYS A 67 4.02 15.06 -11.13
C LYS A 67 4.33 13.56 -11.21
N MET A 68 3.75 12.89 -12.19
CA MET A 68 4.06 11.51 -12.56
C MET A 68 4.28 11.43 -14.05
N PHE A 69 5.42 10.91 -14.49
CA PHE A 69 5.67 10.70 -15.91
C PHE A 69 6.52 9.45 -16.15
N CYS A 70 6.57 9.04 -17.40
CA CYS A 70 7.33 7.87 -17.85
C CYS A 70 8.66 8.37 -18.41
N ALA A 71 9.77 8.02 -17.77
CA ALA A 71 11.09 8.43 -18.20
C ALA A 71 11.44 7.75 -19.53
N GLY A 72 11.97 8.52 -20.48
CA GLY A 72 12.14 8.12 -21.89
C GLY A 72 10.87 8.23 -22.74
N HIS A 73 9.75 8.63 -22.15
CA HIS A 73 8.45 8.82 -22.81
C HIS A 73 7.82 10.17 -22.40
N GLU A 74 8.63 11.20 -22.19
CA GLU A 74 8.20 12.50 -21.67
C GLU A 74 7.20 13.22 -22.59
N ASN A 75 7.17 12.88 -23.88
CA ASN A 75 6.21 13.38 -24.84
C ASN A 75 4.77 12.91 -24.58
N MET A 76 4.56 11.90 -23.74
CA MET A 76 3.23 11.47 -23.29
C MET A 76 2.62 12.41 -22.24
N GLY A 77 3.39 13.39 -21.74
CA GLY A 77 2.95 14.32 -20.72
C GLY A 77 3.15 13.79 -19.29
N TYR A 78 2.36 14.30 -18.35
CA TYR A 78 2.41 13.90 -16.95
C TYR A 78 1.01 13.88 -16.33
N ALA A 79 0.87 13.13 -15.24
CA ALA A 79 -0.33 13.11 -14.41
C ALA A 79 -0.04 13.68 -13.02
N ILE A 80 -1.10 14.17 -12.37
CA ILE A 80 -1.14 14.51 -10.93
C ILE A 80 -2.06 13.50 -10.27
N GLN A 81 -1.74 13.10 -9.05
CA GLN A 81 -2.50 12.10 -8.33
C GLN A 81 -2.39 12.28 -6.82
N ASP A 82 -3.46 11.97 -6.11
CA ASP A 82 -3.38 11.52 -4.73
C ASP A 82 -3.61 10.02 -4.67
N GLU A 83 -2.91 9.35 -3.76
CA GLU A 83 -2.97 7.90 -3.56
C GLU A 83 -3.15 7.61 -2.08
N TYR A 84 -4.00 6.65 -1.73
CA TYR A 84 -3.94 5.99 -0.44
C TYR A 84 -3.34 4.60 -0.63
N PHE A 85 -2.66 4.11 0.38
CA PHE A 85 -2.14 2.75 0.39
C PHE A 85 -2.19 2.15 1.78
N VAL A 86 -2.27 0.82 1.80
CA VAL A 86 -1.88 0.01 2.94
C VAL A 86 -0.69 -0.84 2.50
N MET A 87 0.42 -0.77 3.24
CA MET A 87 1.64 -1.51 2.95
C MET A 87 1.99 -2.48 4.07
N VAL A 88 2.45 -3.67 3.69
CA VAL A 88 2.91 -4.72 4.60
C VAL A 88 4.39 -5.01 4.30
N PRO A 89 5.30 -4.86 5.28
CA PRO A 89 6.70 -5.27 5.12
C PRO A 89 6.82 -6.80 5.13
N LEU A 90 7.47 -7.36 4.12
CA LEU A 90 7.58 -8.80 3.91
C LEU A 90 9.04 -9.24 3.76
N VAL A 91 9.32 -10.47 4.20
CA VAL A 91 10.51 -11.22 3.82
C VAL A 91 10.17 -12.14 2.65
N HIS A 92 10.94 -12.03 1.57
CA HIS A 92 10.86 -12.90 0.41
C HIS A 92 11.83 -14.08 0.55
N TYR A 93 11.32 -15.29 0.41
CA TYR A 93 12.06 -16.53 0.39
C TYR A 93 11.99 -17.17 -1.00
N ARG A 94 13.08 -17.84 -1.39
CA ARG A 94 13.12 -18.73 -2.55
C ARG A 94 13.43 -20.15 -2.11
N ASN A 95 12.84 -21.10 -2.81
CA ASN A 95 13.14 -22.52 -2.61
C ASN A 95 14.39 -22.90 -3.41
N PHE A 96 15.43 -23.36 -2.73
CA PHE A 96 16.64 -23.90 -3.33
C PHE A 96 16.89 -25.31 -2.76
N PHE A 97 16.71 -26.34 -3.59
CA PHE A 97 16.83 -27.75 -3.19
C PHE A 97 16.03 -28.11 -1.91
N ASN A 98 14.75 -27.72 -1.84
CA ASN A 98 13.85 -27.90 -0.68
C ASN A 98 14.23 -27.11 0.59
N LEU A 99 15.18 -26.19 0.49
CA LEU A 99 15.50 -25.23 1.54
C LEU A 99 14.92 -23.86 1.20
N TRP A 100 14.19 -23.26 2.14
CA TRP A 100 13.68 -21.89 2.00
C TRP A 100 14.73 -20.91 2.49
N ILE A 101 15.32 -20.16 1.56
CA ILE A 101 16.37 -19.18 1.85
C ILE A 101 15.77 -17.77 1.69
N PRO A 102 15.95 -16.86 2.66
CA PRO A 102 15.57 -15.47 2.48
C PRO A 102 16.44 -14.85 1.39
N VAL A 103 15.82 -14.14 0.43
CA VAL A 103 16.51 -13.55 -0.72
C VAL A 103 16.25 -12.06 -0.88
N GLY A 104 15.33 -11.49 -0.10
CA GLY A 104 14.87 -10.13 -0.28
C GLY A 104 13.98 -9.68 0.88
N LEU A 105 13.98 -8.38 1.15
CA LEU A 105 12.82 -7.71 1.73
C LEU A 105 11.95 -7.20 0.58
N THR A 106 10.65 -7.04 0.81
CA THR A 106 9.72 -6.50 -0.19
C THR A 106 8.47 -5.96 0.46
N TRP A 107 7.74 -5.10 -0.24
CA TRP A 107 6.49 -4.51 0.22
C TRP A 107 5.29 -5.15 -0.48
N GLY A 108 4.34 -5.62 0.32
CA GLY A 108 3.02 -6.03 -0.13
C GLY A 108 2.03 -4.88 -0.07
N PHE A 109 1.11 -4.78 -1.03
CA PHE A 109 0.07 -3.73 -1.07
C PHE A 109 -1.33 -4.35 -1.15
N PRO A 110 -1.92 -4.77 0.00
CA PRO A 110 -3.26 -5.35 0.04
C PRO A 110 -4.34 -4.39 -0.49
N PHE A 111 -4.17 -3.09 -0.22
CA PHE A 111 -5.12 -2.06 -0.60
C PHE A 111 -4.40 -0.83 -1.12
N ILE A 112 -4.91 -0.28 -2.21
CA ILE A 112 -4.39 0.94 -2.83
C ILE A 112 -5.51 1.59 -3.63
N GLY A 113 -5.54 2.92 -3.66
CA GLY A 113 -6.48 3.63 -4.51
C GLY A 113 -6.07 5.06 -4.75
N VAL A 114 -6.58 5.60 -5.84
CA VAL A 114 -6.04 6.79 -6.48
C VAL A 114 -7.13 7.69 -7.02
N THR A 115 -6.79 8.95 -7.23
CA THR A 115 -7.69 9.93 -7.89
C THR A 115 -7.53 9.96 -9.42
N ASN A 116 -6.51 9.28 -9.97
CA ASN A 116 -6.20 9.29 -11.40
C ASN A 116 -6.48 7.93 -12.07
N GLY A 117 -7.40 7.90 -13.04
CA GLY A 117 -7.80 6.67 -13.74
C GLY A 117 -6.68 6.00 -14.54
N THR A 118 -5.83 6.79 -15.21
CA THR A 118 -4.69 6.26 -15.97
C THR A 118 -3.71 5.51 -15.08
N SER A 119 -3.40 6.05 -13.91
CA SER A 119 -2.55 5.38 -12.92
C SER A 119 -3.20 4.12 -12.34
N ALA A 120 -4.52 4.11 -12.11
CA ALA A 120 -5.21 2.91 -11.69
C ALA A 120 -5.08 1.78 -12.74
N ILE A 121 -5.37 2.10 -14.00
CA ILE A 121 -5.30 1.13 -15.11
C ILE A 121 -3.86 0.69 -15.34
N SER A 122 -2.89 1.60 -15.46
CA SER A 122 -1.47 1.26 -15.57
C SER A 122 -1.00 0.40 -14.40
N GLY A 123 -1.35 0.79 -13.16
CA GLY A 123 -1.01 0.06 -11.95
C GLY A 123 -1.51 -1.38 -11.97
N GLN A 124 -2.77 -1.61 -12.36
CA GLN A 124 -3.35 -2.96 -12.46
C GLN A 124 -2.76 -3.77 -13.62
N THR A 125 -2.71 -3.17 -14.82
CA THR A 125 -2.45 -3.90 -16.07
C THR A 125 -0.97 -4.04 -16.39
N VAL A 126 -0.12 -3.16 -15.89
CA VAL A 126 1.33 -3.21 -16.10
C VAL A 126 2.00 -3.90 -14.91
N ILE A 127 1.78 -3.38 -13.70
CA ILE A 127 2.50 -3.79 -12.48
C ILE A 127 1.74 -4.88 -11.71
N GLY A 128 0.42 -4.80 -11.61
CA GLY A 128 -0.41 -5.70 -10.80
C GLY A 128 -0.91 -5.10 -9.47
N PHE A 129 -0.79 -3.78 -9.26
CA PHE A 129 -1.37 -3.14 -8.08
C PHE A 129 -2.90 -3.18 -8.13
N PRO A 130 -3.60 -3.56 -7.03
CA PRO A 130 -5.06 -3.61 -6.98
C PRO A 130 -5.69 -2.20 -6.79
N LYS A 131 -5.28 -1.23 -7.61
CA LYS A 131 -5.68 0.19 -7.47
C LYS A 131 -7.17 0.38 -7.74
N MET A 132 -7.90 1.00 -6.83
CA MET A 132 -9.25 1.53 -7.10
C MET A 132 -9.22 3.02 -7.44
N VAL A 133 -10.21 3.52 -8.16
CA VAL A 133 -10.36 4.96 -8.44
C VAL A 133 -11.44 5.54 -7.54
N GLY A 134 -11.08 6.55 -6.74
CA GLY A 134 -11.97 7.16 -5.76
C GLY A 134 -11.67 8.64 -5.53
N SER A 135 -12.13 9.16 -4.39
CA SER A 135 -11.86 10.52 -3.94
C SER A 135 -10.88 10.49 -2.77
N ILE A 136 -9.95 11.45 -2.75
CA ILE A 136 -9.01 11.63 -1.65
C ILE A 136 -8.96 13.12 -1.36
N THR A 137 -9.23 13.50 -0.11
CA THR A 137 -9.07 14.87 0.37
C THR A 137 -7.92 14.93 1.35
N ARG A 138 -7.22 16.06 1.35
CA ARG A 138 -6.04 16.29 2.18
C ARG A 138 -6.00 17.74 2.61
N THR A 139 -5.77 17.97 3.89
CA THR A 139 -5.69 19.30 4.46
C THR A 139 -4.58 19.33 5.50
N THR A 140 -3.68 20.30 5.38
CA THR A 140 -2.80 20.67 6.48
C THR A 140 -3.55 21.68 7.35
N MET A 141 -3.79 21.31 8.60
CA MET A 141 -4.53 22.09 9.58
C MET A 141 -3.67 23.24 10.14
N SER A 142 -4.32 24.21 10.78
CA SER A 142 -3.60 25.23 11.54
C SER A 142 -2.72 24.58 12.61
N GLY A 143 -1.41 24.85 12.58
CA GLY A 143 -0.43 24.20 13.46
C GLY A 143 0.34 23.04 12.81
N GLY A 144 0.09 22.73 11.53
CA GLY A 144 0.89 21.78 10.76
C GLY A 144 0.44 20.33 10.86
N ALA A 145 -0.62 20.03 11.62
CA ALA A 145 -1.24 18.71 11.67
C ALA A 145 -1.83 18.33 10.30
N PHE A 146 -1.82 17.04 9.97
CA PHE A 146 -2.38 16.51 8.73
C PHE A 146 -3.79 15.93 8.97
N HIS A 147 -4.69 16.15 8.01
CA HIS A 147 -5.98 15.49 7.92
C HIS A 147 -6.21 14.99 6.49
N GLY A 148 -6.59 13.72 6.34
CA GLY A 148 -6.94 13.16 5.04
C GLY A 148 -8.12 12.21 5.12
N GLU A 149 -8.94 12.19 4.07
CA GLU A 149 -10.12 11.32 3.95
C GLU A 149 -10.10 10.62 2.60
N VAL A 150 -10.49 9.36 2.59
CA VAL A 150 -10.45 8.47 1.42
C VAL A 150 -11.83 7.86 1.24
N GLU A 151 -12.41 8.05 0.06
CA GLU A 151 -13.58 7.30 -0.38
C GLU A 151 -13.25 6.49 -1.62
N MET A 152 -13.72 5.24 -1.65
CA MET A 152 -13.53 4.33 -2.77
C MET A 152 -14.85 3.70 -3.18
N PRO A 153 -14.98 3.22 -4.43
CA PRO A 153 -16.15 2.49 -4.86
C PRO A 153 -16.28 1.18 -4.09
N GLY A 154 -17.43 0.97 -3.46
CA GLY A 154 -17.71 -0.23 -2.68
C GLY A 154 -19.20 -0.54 -2.61
N PHE A 155 -19.50 -1.77 -2.19
CA PHE A 155 -20.83 -2.21 -1.82
C PHE A 155 -20.93 -2.25 -0.29
N PRO A 156 -21.93 -1.59 0.32
CA PRO A 156 -22.14 -1.70 1.78
C PRO A 156 -22.52 -3.11 2.20
N VAL A 157 -23.22 -3.85 1.34
CA VAL A 157 -23.61 -5.25 1.51
C VAL A 157 -23.57 -5.91 0.14
N PHE A 158 -23.16 -7.18 0.08
CA PHE A 158 -23.27 -7.97 -1.16
C PHE A 158 -24.70 -8.49 -1.31
N ASP A 159 -25.51 -7.77 -2.06
CA ASP A 159 -26.87 -8.16 -2.46
C ASP A 159 -27.15 -7.69 -3.89
N SER A 160 -27.96 -8.45 -4.64
CA SER A 160 -28.32 -8.13 -6.03
C SER A 160 -29.01 -6.77 -6.22
N ASN A 161 -29.59 -6.20 -5.16
CA ASN A 161 -30.27 -4.90 -5.17
C ASN A 161 -29.40 -3.77 -4.59
N THR A 162 -28.16 -4.06 -4.17
CA THR A 162 -27.26 -3.04 -3.62
C THR A 162 -26.48 -2.37 -4.74
N GLN A 163 -26.67 -1.07 -4.90
CA GLN A 163 -25.88 -0.27 -5.84
C GLN A 163 -24.49 0.02 -5.26
N GLN A 164 -23.46 -0.09 -6.10
CA GLN A 164 -22.12 0.41 -5.78
C GLN A 164 -22.16 1.93 -5.58
N ARG A 165 -21.44 2.43 -4.59
CA ARG A 165 -21.31 3.87 -4.31
C ARG A 165 -19.91 4.19 -3.81
N GLN A 166 -19.55 5.48 -3.81
CA GLN A 166 -18.38 5.93 -3.06
C GLN A 166 -18.66 5.74 -1.56
N MET A 167 -17.73 5.11 -0.87
CA MET A 167 -17.82 4.79 0.54
C MET A 167 -16.55 5.24 1.25
N PRO A 168 -16.65 5.83 2.45
CA PRO A 168 -15.47 6.12 3.24
C PRO A 168 -14.74 4.81 3.54
N ILE A 169 -13.42 4.79 3.35
CA ILE A 169 -12.57 3.64 3.67
C ILE A 169 -11.62 3.98 4.81
N ILE A 170 -11.01 5.17 4.76
CA ILE A 170 -10.04 5.65 5.75
C ILE A 170 -10.24 7.14 5.99
N ALA A 171 -10.14 7.57 7.25
CA ALA A 171 -9.82 8.95 7.61
C ALA A 171 -8.59 8.96 8.53
N MET A 172 -7.60 9.79 8.20
CA MET A 172 -6.32 9.86 8.91
C MET A 172 -6.11 11.25 9.46
N ARG A 173 -5.67 11.33 10.72
CA ARG A 173 -5.35 12.57 11.42
C ARG A 173 -4.01 12.42 12.11
N THR A 174 -3.18 13.45 12.06
CA THR A 174 -1.98 13.54 12.91
C THR A 174 -2.16 14.64 13.95
N ASP A 175 -1.39 14.55 15.03
CA ASP A 175 -1.29 15.62 16.02
C ASP A 175 -0.33 16.73 15.52
N ALA A 176 0.15 17.58 16.42
CA ALA A 176 1.13 18.59 16.06
C ALA A 176 2.45 17.94 15.59
N PRO A 177 3.12 18.55 14.61
CA PRO A 177 4.51 18.20 14.28
C PRO A 177 5.37 18.31 15.54
N LEU A 178 6.20 17.30 15.77
CA LEU A 178 7.30 17.44 16.72
C LEU A 178 8.22 18.53 16.18
N GLN A 179 8.59 19.50 17.04
CA GLN A 179 9.50 20.56 16.62
C GLN A 179 10.80 19.93 16.15
N GLN A 180 11.02 19.96 14.84
CA GLN A 180 12.33 19.67 14.30
C GLN A 180 13.26 20.78 14.77
N SER A 181 14.25 20.41 15.57
CA SER A 181 15.37 21.31 15.83
C SER A 181 15.93 21.66 14.46
N ALA A 182 15.81 22.94 14.05
CA ALA A 182 16.31 23.39 12.76
C ALA A 182 17.76 22.88 12.61
N PRO A 183 18.13 22.25 11.49
CA PRO A 183 19.50 21.82 11.30
C PRO A 183 20.41 23.03 11.45
N THR A 184 21.17 23.10 12.54
CA THR A 184 21.90 24.29 13.00
C THR A 184 23.18 24.56 12.19
N GLY A 185 23.28 24.08 10.95
CA GLY A 185 24.40 24.39 10.09
C GLY A 185 24.28 23.86 8.66
N PRO A 186 25.00 24.46 7.71
CA PRO A 186 25.14 23.91 6.36
C PRO A 186 25.81 22.53 6.45
N VAL A 187 25.08 21.48 6.08
CA VAL A 187 25.60 20.11 5.96
C VAL A 187 26.47 20.04 4.70
N SER A 188 27.68 20.59 4.78
CA SER A 188 28.73 20.43 3.78
C SER A 188 29.67 19.33 4.25
N GLY A 189 29.25 18.09 4.04
CA GLY A 189 29.95 16.87 4.44
C GLY A 189 28.93 15.75 4.49
N ALA A 190 29.29 14.56 3.98
CA ALA A 190 28.42 13.39 3.90
C ALA A 190 27.43 13.32 5.07
N ALA A 191 26.14 13.24 4.75
CA ALA A 191 25.07 13.24 5.73
C ALA A 191 25.41 12.25 6.86
N PRO A 192 25.37 12.66 8.14
CA PRO A 192 25.67 11.74 9.22
C PRO A 192 24.70 10.58 9.14
N ALA A 193 25.20 9.35 9.31
CA ALA A 193 24.45 8.09 9.27
C ALA A 193 23.24 8.01 10.24
N ALA A 194 23.02 9.05 11.05
CA ALA A 194 21.86 9.22 11.94
C ALA A 194 20.62 9.86 11.27
N THR A 195 20.66 10.23 9.98
CA THR A 195 19.45 10.30 9.14
C THR A 195 19.02 8.87 8.85
N LEU A 196 18.47 8.20 9.86
CA LEU A 196 17.90 6.86 9.77
C LEU A 196 16.87 6.84 8.65
N SER A 197 17.34 6.29 7.54
CA SER A 197 16.76 6.25 6.22
C SER A 197 15.41 5.54 6.30
N PHE A 198 14.38 6.15 5.72
CA PHE A 198 13.19 5.39 5.35
C PHE A 198 13.65 4.17 4.54
N PRO A 199 13.21 2.95 4.87
CA PRO A 199 12.08 2.61 5.74
C PRO A 199 12.43 2.24 7.20
N TRP A 200 13.67 2.40 7.67
CA TRP A 200 14.11 1.90 8.98
C TRP A 200 13.59 2.69 10.18
N SER A 201 13.51 4.02 10.06
CA SER A 201 12.82 4.86 11.05
C SER A 201 11.39 4.38 11.34
N LEU A 202 10.78 3.72 10.35
CA LEU A 202 9.45 3.18 10.45
C LEU A 202 9.35 1.84 11.17
N LEU A 203 10.42 1.05 11.17
CA LEU A 203 10.52 -0.18 11.95
C LEU A 203 10.75 0.14 13.43
N HIS A 204 11.67 1.07 13.72
CA HIS A 204 11.97 1.50 15.09
C HIS A 204 10.73 1.99 15.84
N ALA A 205 9.91 2.82 15.19
CA ALA A 205 8.74 3.42 15.82
C ALA A 205 7.62 2.40 16.12
N GLY A 206 7.62 1.24 15.44
CA GLY A 206 6.63 0.18 15.63
C GLY A 206 7.06 -0.94 16.59
N THR A 207 8.36 -1.19 16.75
CA THR A 207 8.88 -2.34 17.53
C THR A 207 9.36 -1.97 18.93
N GLY A 208 9.79 -0.72 19.16
CA GLY A 208 10.38 -0.31 20.44
C GLY A 208 11.71 -1.00 20.78
N ILE A 209 12.38 -1.59 19.79
CA ILE A 209 13.68 -2.25 19.92
C ILE A 209 14.74 -1.22 19.48
N THR A 210 15.62 -0.77 20.37
CA THR A 210 16.52 0.38 20.07
C THR A 210 18.00 0.02 19.96
N ASP A 211 18.46 -1.12 20.49
CA ASP A 211 19.91 -1.31 20.76
C ASP A 211 20.57 -2.47 19.97
N ILE A 212 19.80 -3.29 19.25
CA ILE A 212 20.30 -4.46 18.49
C ILE A 212 20.13 -4.27 16.97
N GLU A 213 19.56 -3.13 16.54
CA GLU A 213 19.08 -2.95 15.17
C GLU A 213 20.11 -2.33 14.22
N ASP A 214 20.98 -1.40 14.61
CA ASP A 214 21.89 -0.78 13.63
C ASP A 214 22.81 -1.81 12.95
N GLU A 215 23.39 -2.75 13.71
CA GLU A 215 24.25 -3.80 13.13
C GLU A 215 23.44 -4.87 12.36
N ILE A 216 22.22 -5.21 12.80
CA ILE A 216 21.37 -6.18 12.09
C ILE A 216 20.76 -5.56 10.84
N LEU A 217 20.40 -4.28 10.86
CA LEU A 217 19.82 -3.55 9.74
C LEU A 217 20.88 -3.19 8.71
N GLU A 218 22.07 -2.75 9.13
CA GLU A 218 23.24 -2.60 8.24
C GLU A 218 23.61 -3.95 7.63
N PHE A 219 23.63 -5.02 8.44
CA PHE A 219 23.81 -6.38 7.93
C PHE A 219 22.69 -6.78 6.97
N LEU A 220 21.42 -6.47 7.23
CA LEU A 220 20.30 -6.81 6.34
C LEU A 220 20.29 -5.97 5.07
N ASP A 221 20.73 -4.71 5.12
CA ASP A 221 20.86 -3.84 3.95
C ASP A 221 22.00 -4.35 3.04
N ASP A 222 23.13 -4.76 3.63
CA ASP A 222 24.26 -5.35 2.92
C ASP A 222 23.98 -6.78 2.41
N LEU A 223 23.23 -7.60 3.16
CA LEU A 223 22.97 -9.01 2.78
C LEU A 223 21.72 -9.18 1.90
N ILE A 224 20.74 -8.30 2.01
CA ILE A 224 19.40 -8.50 1.45
C ILE A 224 18.99 -7.29 0.59
N PRO A 225 19.46 -7.22 -0.67
CA PRO A 225 18.97 -6.23 -1.62
C PRO A 225 17.44 -6.37 -1.78
N GLY A 226 16.68 -5.28 -1.62
CA GLY A 226 15.24 -5.28 -1.92
C GLY A 226 14.33 -4.47 -1.00
N LEU A 227 14.84 -3.72 -0.03
CA LEU A 227 14.01 -2.78 0.77
C LEU A 227 13.18 -1.84 -0.09
N TYR A 228 13.68 -1.51 -1.28
CA TYR A 228 12.94 -0.74 -2.26
C TYR A 228 12.39 -1.65 -3.35
N SER A 229 11.73 -2.73 -2.96
CA SER A 229 10.99 -3.59 -3.89
C SER A 229 9.56 -3.77 -3.44
N THR A 230 8.64 -3.85 -4.39
CA THR A 230 7.24 -4.22 -4.14
C THR A 230 6.96 -5.55 -4.78
N THR A 231 6.16 -6.40 -4.16
CA THR A 231 5.69 -7.65 -4.77
C THR A 231 4.17 -7.71 -4.71
N VAL A 232 3.56 -7.90 -5.88
CA VAL A 232 2.11 -7.92 -6.05
C VAL A 232 1.68 -9.07 -6.94
N LEU A 233 0.44 -9.53 -6.74
CA LEU A 233 -0.20 -10.49 -7.60
C LEU A 233 -0.86 -9.78 -8.78
N LYS A 234 -0.33 -9.97 -9.98
CA LYS A 234 -0.96 -9.50 -11.21
C LYS A 234 -1.88 -10.59 -11.76
N GLN A 235 -3.15 -10.25 -11.96
CA GLN A 235 -4.17 -11.15 -12.48
C GLN A 235 -5.06 -10.45 -13.50
N ILE A 236 -5.40 -11.15 -14.58
CA ILE A 236 -6.41 -10.74 -15.56
C ILE A 236 -7.43 -11.87 -15.69
N ARG A 237 -8.71 -11.54 -15.55
CA ARG A 237 -9.80 -12.52 -15.66
C ARG A 237 -9.89 -13.07 -17.08
N ASP A 238 -10.23 -14.35 -17.17
CA ASP A 238 -10.59 -14.95 -18.44
C ASP A 238 -11.96 -14.42 -18.92
N ALA A 239 -12.08 -14.20 -20.23
CA ALA A 239 -13.28 -13.61 -20.82
C ALA A 239 -14.39 -14.65 -21.07
N GLU A 240 -14.03 -15.92 -21.24
CA GLU A 240 -14.95 -17.05 -21.42
C GLU A 240 -15.43 -17.58 -20.06
N ASP A 241 -14.53 -17.66 -19.07
CA ASP A 241 -14.85 -18.02 -17.69
C ASP A 241 -14.33 -16.99 -16.67
N PRO A 242 -15.15 -15.99 -16.27
CA PRO A 242 -14.74 -14.94 -15.34
C PRO A 242 -14.31 -15.41 -13.94
N THR A 243 -14.53 -16.70 -13.60
CA THR A 243 -14.05 -17.32 -12.36
C THR A 243 -12.58 -17.73 -12.44
N GLN A 244 -12.01 -17.77 -13.66
CA GLN A 244 -10.62 -18.09 -13.93
C GLN A 244 -9.80 -16.85 -14.30
N ALA A 245 -8.48 -17.02 -14.28
CA ALA A 245 -7.54 -16.01 -14.76
C ALA A 245 -6.89 -16.47 -16.07
N CYS A 246 -6.97 -15.66 -17.13
CA CYS A 246 -6.23 -15.90 -18.38
C CYS A 246 -4.75 -15.47 -18.27
N PHE A 247 -4.44 -14.66 -17.26
CA PHE A 247 -3.08 -14.32 -16.86
C PHE A 247 -2.99 -14.24 -15.34
N GLN A 248 -1.94 -14.83 -14.77
CA GLN A 248 -1.64 -14.75 -13.35
C GLN A 248 -0.13 -14.87 -13.12
N SER A 249 0.45 -13.95 -12.36
CA SER A 249 1.87 -13.98 -12.00
C SER A 249 2.16 -13.09 -10.80
N LEU A 250 3.18 -13.44 -10.02
CA LEU A 250 3.80 -12.51 -9.08
C LEU A 250 4.73 -11.56 -9.84
N VAL A 251 4.48 -10.27 -9.70
CA VAL A 251 5.32 -9.21 -10.27
C VAL A 251 6.04 -8.51 -9.13
N SER A 252 7.35 -8.43 -9.26
CA SER A 252 8.19 -7.62 -8.40
C SER A 252 8.61 -6.36 -9.16
N ALA A 253 8.65 -5.23 -8.47
CA ALA A 253 9.12 -3.98 -9.02
C ALA A 253 10.14 -3.38 -8.06
N GLN A 254 11.31 -3.00 -8.57
CA GLN A 254 12.24 -2.19 -7.81
C GLN A 254 11.89 -0.71 -7.98
N TRP A 255 11.97 -0.01 -6.88
CA TRP A 255 11.93 1.44 -6.81
C TRP A 255 13.20 1.96 -6.16
N GLN A 256 13.48 3.25 -6.34
CA GLN A 256 14.56 3.95 -5.67
C GLN A 256 13.97 5.24 -5.13
N ILE A 257 14.36 5.56 -3.90
CA ILE A 257 14.11 6.85 -3.30
C ILE A 257 15.42 7.62 -3.39
N ASP A 258 15.42 8.75 -4.08
CA ASP A 258 16.54 9.69 -3.94
C ASP A 258 16.43 10.40 -2.59
N ASP A 259 17.57 10.85 -2.07
CA ASP A 259 17.72 11.42 -0.71
C ASP A 259 16.47 12.19 -0.27
N PRO A 260 15.87 11.85 0.89
CA PRO A 260 14.63 12.46 1.33
C PRO A 260 14.80 13.97 1.45
N LEU A 261 13.96 14.72 0.74
CA LEU A 261 13.97 16.18 0.72
C LEU A 261 13.60 16.75 2.09
N SER A 262 12.71 16.06 2.81
CA SER A 262 12.35 16.33 4.20
C SER A 262 11.65 15.14 4.83
N SER A 263 11.77 14.98 6.14
CA SER A 263 10.85 14.18 6.97
C SER A 263 10.24 15.10 8.03
N ILE A 264 9.09 14.75 8.58
CA ILE A 264 8.46 15.39 9.75
C ILE A 264 7.86 14.25 10.58
N GLU A 265 8.13 14.24 11.88
CA GLU A 265 7.46 13.33 12.82
C GLU A 265 6.33 14.08 13.53
N PHE A 266 5.24 13.38 13.82
CA PHE A 266 4.12 13.92 14.58
C PHE A 266 4.09 13.34 15.98
N SER A 267 3.58 14.10 16.96
CA SER A 267 3.48 13.62 18.35
C SER A 267 2.50 12.46 18.55
N GLY A 268 1.68 12.17 17.53
CA GLY A 268 0.69 11.12 17.51
C GLY A 268 -0.13 11.15 16.22
N GLY A 269 -1.02 10.17 16.07
CA GLY A 269 -1.96 10.10 14.98
C GLY A 269 -3.09 9.11 15.26
N GLU A 270 -4.22 9.32 14.59
CA GLU A 270 -5.39 8.46 14.63
C GLU A 270 -5.81 8.11 13.20
N VAL A 271 -6.24 6.86 13.01
CA VAL A 271 -6.80 6.38 11.75
C VAL A 271 -8.17 5.77 12.03
N ASP A 272 -9.22 6.37 11.48
CA ASP A 272 -10.55 5.78 11.40
C ASP A 272 -10.58 4.87 10.16
N VAL A 273 -10.80 3.57 10.35
CA VAL A 273 -10.98 2.59 9.26
C VAL A 273 -12.44 2.18 9.22
N PHE A 274 -13.05 2.30 8.04
CA PHE A 274 -14.47 2.06 7.84
C PHE A 274 -14.73 0.66 7.31
N ASP A 275 -15.68 -0.03 7.91
CA ASP A 275 -16.13 -1.36 7.51
C ASP A 275 -17.00 -1.26 6.25
N ASN A 276 -16.62 -2.04 5.24
CA ASN A 276 -17.27 -2.10 3.94
C ASN A 276 -17.19 -3.54 3.42
N ALA A 277 -18.31 -4.12 2.99
CA ALA A 277 -18.33 -5.52 2.54
C ALA A 277 -17.35 -5.78 1.36
N SER A 278 -17.11 -4.77 0.51
CA SER A 278 -16.15 -4.87 -0.60
C SER A 278 -14.69 -4.65 -0.21
N VAL A 279 -14.43 -3.99 0.92
CA VAL A 279 -13.09 -3.53 1.33
C VAL A 279 -12.98 -3.69 2.85
N ASP A 280 -12.77 -4.92 3.30
CA ASP A 280 -12.68 -5.25 4.73
C ASP A 280 -11.21 -5.19 5.20
N ILE A 281 -10.70 -3.97 5.39
CA ILE A 281 -9.30 -3.73 5.83
C ILE A 281 -9.06 -4.32 7.23
N ILE A 282 -10.02 -4.12 8.13
CA ILE A 282 -9.91 -4.53 9.54
C ILE A 282 -9.76 -6.04 9.64
N ALA A 283 -10.68 -6.83 9.05
CA ALA A 283 -10.58 -8.28 9.13
C ALA A 283 -9.44 -8.83 8.27
N THR A 284 -9.14 -8.22 7.11
CA THR A 284 -8.04 -8.70 6.25
C THR A 284 -6.69 -8.60 6.95
N LEU A 285 -6.44 -7.51 7.68
CA LEU A 285 -5.14 -7.24 8.31
C LEU A 285 -5.12 -7.59 9.81
N GLY A 286 -6.28 -7.84 10.40
CA GLY A 286 -6.40 -8.03 11.84
C GLY A 286 -6.05 -6.75 12.60
N LEU A 287 -6.57 -5.60 12.14
CA LEU A 287 -6.44 -4.35 12.88
C LEU A 287 -7.30 -4.48 14.14
N ALA A 288 -6.69 -4.70 15.30
CA ALA A 288 -7.42 -4.85 16.55
C ALA A 288 -6.60 -4.29 17.71
N ASP A 289 -7.31 -3.68 18.66
CA ASP A 289 -6.77 -3.36 19.99
C ASP A 289 -6.62 -4.62 20.88
N GLY A 290 -6.86 -5.82 20.34
CA GLY A 290 -6.66 -7.10 21.04
C GLY A 290 -7.87 -8.04 21.06
N THR A 291 -8.98 -7.74 20.40
CA THR A 291 -10.12 -8.67 20.29
C THR A 291 -10.25 -9.21 18.87
N ALA A 292 -9.96 -10.49 18.68
CA ALA A 292 -10.11 -11.17 17.41
C ALA A 292 -11.58 -11.17 16.94
N ILE A 293 -11.82 -10.73 15.71
CA ILE A 293 -13.10 -10.93 15.02
C ILE A 293 -12.97 -12.19 14.16
N PRO A 294 -13.91 -13.16 14.24
CA PRO A 294 -13.89 -14.33 13.38
C PRO A 294 -14.07 -13.92 11.90
N PRO A 295 -13.55 -14.71 10.95
CA PRO A 295 -13.48 -14.32 9.55
C PRO A 295 -14.87 -14.10 8.93
N PRO A 296 -15.01 -13.18 7.96
CA PRO A 296 -16.18 -13.15 7.10
C PRO A 296 -16.28 -14.52 6.40
N SER A 297 -17.44 -15.16 6.52
CA SER A 297 -17.74 -16.36 5.75
C SER A 297 -17.68 -15.97 4.26
N VAL A 298 -17.05 -16.80 3.43
CA VAL A 298 -17.17 -16.66 1.97
C VAL A 298 -18.66 -16.68 1.66
N ILE A 299 -19.22 -15.54 1.27
CA ILE A 299 -20.64 -15.41 0.98
C ILE A 299 -20.84 -16.15 -0.35
N SER A 300 -21.32 -17.39 -0.26
CA SER A 300 -21.93 -18.08 -1.39
C SER A 300 -23.04 -17.18 -1.93
N ALA A 301 -22.96 -16.80 -3.21
CA ALA A 301 -23.95 -15.92 -3.83
C ALA A 301 -25.36 -16.51 -3.62
N PRO A 302 -26.32 -15.76 -3.04
CA PRO A 302 -27.68 -16.22 -2.93
C PRO A 302 -28.32 -16.33 -4.33
N THR A 303 -29.09 -17.39 -4.54
CA THR A 303 -29.93 -17.56 -5.72
C THR A 303 -30.99 -16.44 -5.74
N PRO A 304 -31.16 -15.70 -6.86
CA PRO A 304 -32.07 -14.55 -6.86
C PRO A 304 -33.53 -14.99 -6.83
N ASP A 305 -34.25 -14.60 -5.76
CA ASP A 305 -35.71 -14.68 -5.69
C ASP A 305 -36.34 -13.42 -6.29
N ALA A 306 -37.22 -13.63 -7.27
CA ALA A 306 -37.86 -12.57 -8.04
C ALA A 306 -39.09 -12.01 -7.29
N GLY A 307 -38.90 -10.96 -6.49
CA GLY A 307 -40.00 -10.10 -6.06
C GLY A 307 -39.93 -9.69 -4.58
N GLY A 308 -39.36 -8.52 -4.31
CA GLY A 308 -39.33 -7.95 -2.97
C GLY A 308 -39.18 -6.42 -2.97
N PRO A 309 -39.69 -5.73 -1.92
CA PRO A 309 -39.98 -4.29 -1.90
C PRO A 309 -38.74 -3.40 -1.70
N LEU A 310 -38.95 -2.08 -1.80
CA LEU A 310 -37.98 -0.97 -1.63
C LEU A 310 -36.89 -1.27 -0.58
N ALA A 311 -35.63 -1.10 -1.00
CA ALA A 311 -34.46 -1.38 -0.19
C ALA A 311 -34.52 -0.64 1.16
N PRO A 312 -34.28 -1.33 2.29
CA PRO A 312 -34.24 -0.70 3.60
C PRO A 312 -33.16 0.37 3.65
N ALA A 313 -33.36 1.38 4.52
CA ALA A 313 -32.36 2.42 4.77
C ALA A 313 -31.03 1.77 5.16
N VAL A 314 -29.99 2.01 4.36
CA VAL A 314 -28.65 1.49 4.64
C VAL A 314 -28.12 2.21 5.88
N ALA A 315 -27.80 1.45 6.93
CA ALA A 315 -27.18 1.99 8.13
C ALA A 315 -25.91 2.78 7.79
N ALA A 316 -25.57 3.78 8.60
CA ALA A 316 -24.30 4.48 8.45
C ALA A 316 -23.14 3.48 8.52
N PRO A 317 -22.08 3.66 7.71
CA PRO A 317 -20.93 2.77 7.75
C PRO A 317 -20.33 2.79 9.15
N ARG A 318 -20.06 1.59 9.70
CA ARG A 318 -19.37 1.45 10.98
C ARG A 318 -17.90 1.77 10.77
N SER A 319 -17.30 2.54 11.67
CA SER A 319 -15.86 2.76 11.69
C SER A 319 -15.27 2.29 13.01
N GLU A 320 -13.99 1.90 12.95
CA GLU A 320 -13.17 1.66 14.13
C GLU A 320 -11.98 2.63 14.10
N ARG A 321 -11.68 3.20 15.26
CA ARG A 321 -10.61 4.18 15.42
C ARG A 321 -9.39 3.52 16.01
N PHE A 322 -8.25 3.69 15.36
CA PHE A 322 -6.96 3.14 15.80
C PHE A 322 -6.00 4.27 16.13
N LYS A 323 -5.32 4.16 17.27
CA LYS A 323 -4.16 5.01 17.57
C LYS A 323 -2.95 4.50 16.81
N ALA A 324 -2.28 5.40 16.11
CA ALA A 324 -1.04 5.07 15.42
C ALA A 324 0.08 4.83 16.43
N LEU A 325 0.91 3.81 16.19
CA LEU A 325 2.17 3.62 16.91
C LEU A 325 3.15 4.74 16.61
N ALA A 326 3.10 5.25 15.38
CA ALA A 326 3.86 6.39 14.90
C ALA A 326 3.15 7.06 13.73
N ALA A 327 3.41 8.35 13.53
CA ALA A 327 2.89 9.13 12.41
C ALA A 327 3.99 10.06 11.87
N PHE A 328 4.11 10.14 10.55
CA PHE A 328 5.15 10.92 9.90
C PHE A 328 4.70 11.44 8.53
N GLU A 329 5.37 12.49 8.08
CA GLU A 329 5.34 13.00 6.72
C GLU A 329 6.76 12.90 6.13
N MET A 330 6.86 12.56 4.85
CA MET A 330 8.12 12.58 4.10
C MET A 330 7.93 13.17 2.72
N GLN A 331 8.94 13.86 2.21
CA GLN A 331 9.00 14.28 0.82
C GLN A 331 10.18 13.62 0.13
N VAL A 332 9.94 12.96 -0.99
CA VAL A 332 10.94 12.16 -1.70
C VAL A 332 10.78 12.27 -3.22
N ASP A 333 11.86 12.03 -3.95
CA ASP A 333 11.79 11.69 -5.36
C ASP A 333 11.78 10.16 -5.50
N ILE A 334 10.88 9.61 -6.31
CA ILE A 334 10.75 8.16 -6.49
C ILE A 334 10.97 7.79 -7.95
N HIS A 335 11.92 6.89 -8.18
CA HIS A 335 12.10 6.17 -9.45
C HIS A 335 11.51 4.77 -9.34
N PHE A 336 10.79 4.30 -10.36
CA PHE A 336 10.14 2.99 -10.36
C PHE A 336 10.26 2.36 -11.74
N GLY A 337 10.99 1.26 -11.92
CA GLY A 337 11.29 0.85 -13.30
C GLY A 337 11.77 -0.57 -13.59
N ASP A 338 12.42 -1.26 -12.65
CA ASP A 338 12.86 -2.64 -12.90
C ASP A 338 11.75 -3.63 -12.51
N LEU A 339 10.89 -3.92 -13.48
CA LEU A 339 9.81 -4.91 -13.35
C LEU A 339 10.33 -6.32 -13.65
N ARG A 340 10.09 -7.24 -12.73
CA ARG A 340 10.44 -8.66 -12.85
C ARG A 340 9.21 -9.53 -12.67
N ASN A 341 8.97 -10.41 -13.63
CA ASN A 341 8.00 -11.48 -13.50
C ASN A 341 8.66 -12.64 -12.73
N LEU A 342 8.14 -12.94 -11.55
CA LEU A 342 8.65 -14.03 -10.70
C LEU A 342 8.01 -15.39 -11.05
N GLY A 343 6.89 -15.39 -11.77
CA GLY A 343 6.07 -16.58 -11.98
C GLY A 343 5.21 -16.92 -10.76
N LEU A 344 4.79 -18.18 -10.64
CA LEU A 344 4.08 -18.73 -9.49
C LEU A 344 4.92 -19.80 -8.80
#